data_AF-A0A0F5FQH2-F1
#
_entry.id   AF-A0A0F5FQH2-F1
#
_cell.length_a   1.000
_cell.length_b   1.000
_cell.length_c   1.000
_cell.angle_alpha   90.00
_cell.angle_beta   90.00
_cell.angle_gamma   90.00
#
_symmetry.space_group_name_H-M   'P 1'
#
loop_
_entity.id
_entity.type
_entity.pdbx_description
1 polymer ?
#
loop_
_entity_poly.entity_id
_entity_poly.type
_entity_poly.pdbx_seq_one_letter_code
_entity_poly.pdbx_strand_id
1 'polypeptide(L)'
;MWHAYTNDDLFGHGTAILITGGALPVSIGPGDTVAIETPTGRRLVVATAIEGDSGMTLTDKQGINLVLLRIEESPAFEDFKLSDGFSRQVWIIERCEDT
;
A
#
# COMPACT_ATOMS: atom_id res chain seq x y z
N MET A 1 -8.98 9.42 4.79
CA MET A 1 -8.36 8.17 5.28
C MET A 1 -8.68 7.09 4.28
N TRP A 2 -7.65 6.41 3.78
CA TRP A 2 -7.76 5.31 2.82
C TRP A 2 -7.75 3.97 3.54
N HIS A 3 -8.37 2.97 2.93
CA HIS A 3 -8.36 1.60 3.43
C HIS A 3 -7.48 0.74 2.54
N ALA A 4 -6.71 -0.14 3.17
CA ALA A 4 -5.84 -1.06 2.50
C ALA A 4 -5.84 -2.43 3.18
N TYR A 5 -5.49 -3.45 2.42
CA TYR A 5 -5.42 -4.84 2.88
C TYR A 5 -4.09 -5.45 2.46
N THR A 6 -3.47 -6.25 3.32
CA THR A 6 -2.28 -7.03 2.95
C THR A 6 -2.62 -8.48 2.68
N ASN A 7 -1.75 -9.17 1.94
CA ASN A 7 -1.79 -10.63 1.82
C ASN A 7 -1.01 -11.35 2.93
N ASP A 8 -0.24 -10.63 3.75
CA ASP A 8 0.63 -11.19 4.80
C ASP A 8 0.53 -10.39 6.10
N ASP A 9 0.64 -11.05 7.24
CA ASP A 9 0.71 -10.40 8.55
C ASP A 9 2.08 -9.77 8.82
N LEU A 10 3.10 -10.08 8.03
CA LEU A 10 4.40 -9.45 8.10
C LEU A 10 4.50 -8.36 7.03
N PHE A 11 4.85 -7.13 7.44
CA PHE A 11 5.10 -6.02 6.51
C PHE A 11 6.51 -6.12 5.91
N GLY A 12 6.83 -7.26 5.30
CA GLY A 12 8.15 -7.55 4.72
C GLY A 12 8.23 -7.34 3.21
N HIS A 13 9.43 -7.41 2.64
CA HIS A 13 9.66 -7.36 1.19
C HIS A 13 8.76 -8.35 0.45
N GLY A 14 8.13 -7.90 -0.65
CA GLY A 14 7.25 -8.73 -1.48
C GLY A 14 5.80 -8.78 -1.00
N THR A 15 5.49 -8.24 0.18
CA THR A 15 4.10 -8.18 0.69
C THR A 15 3.27 -7.27 -0.20
N ALA A 16 2.15 -7.78 -0.69
CA ALA A 16 1.20 -7.02 -1.49
C ALA A 16 0.26 -6.23 -0.59
N ILE A 17 0.05 -4.97 -0.93
CA ILE A 17 -0.90 -4.06 -0.30
C ILE A 17 -1.91 -3.63 -1.35
N LEU A 18 -3.18 -3.98 -1.14
CA LEU A 18 -4.30 -3.54 -1.94
C LEU A 18 -4.93 -2.32 -1.29
N ILE A 19 -4.76 -1.14 -1.88
CA ILE A 19 -5.43 0.08 -1.45
C ILE A 19 -6.74 0.23 -2.21
N THR A 20 -7.83 0.55 -1.51
CA THR A 20 -9.13 0.77 -2.14
C THR A 20 -9.81 2.09 -1.75
N GLY A 21 -10.42 2.72 -2.75
CA GLY A 21 -11.33 3.86 -2.60
C GLY A 21 -12.81 3.46 -2.56
N GLY A 22 -13.11 2.15 -2.54
CA GLY A 22 -14.46 1.63 -2.61
C GLY A 22 -15.13 1.93 -3.96
N ALA A 23 -16.02 2.93 -3.96
CA ALA A 23 -16.72 3.38 -5.17
C ALA A 23 -15.99 4.53 -5.91
N LEU A 24 -14.93 5.09 -5.33
CA LEU A 24 -14.20 6.23 -5.88
C LEU A 24 -12.80 5.82 -6.37
N PRO A 25 -12.24 6.53 -7.36
CA PRO A 25 -10.84 6.36 -7.74
C PRO A 25 -9.90 6.55 -6.54
N VAL A 26 -8.85 5.75 -6.46
CA VAL A 26 -7.80 5.93 -5.44
C VAL A 26 -6.93 7.12 -5.84
N SER A 27 -6.85 8.12 -4.96
CA SER A 27 -6.07 9.35 -5.15
C SER A 27 -5.33 9.69 -3.86
N ILE A 28 -4.26 8.96 -3.57
CA ILE A 28 -3.44 9.17 -2.36
C ILE A 28 -2.45 10.31 -2.60
N GLY A 29 -2.46 11.31 -1.72
CA GLY A 29 -1.50 12.41 -1.69
C GLY A 29 -0.56 12.35 -0.47
N PRO A 30 0.45 13.23 -0.40
CA PRO A 30 1.29 13.36 0.79
C PRO A 30 0.45 13.84 1.99
N GLY A 31 0.70 13.28 3.18
CA GLY A 31 -0.02 13.60 4.41
C GLY A 31 -1.36 12.88 4.58
N ASP A 32 -1.81 12.12 3.58
CA ASP A 32 -2.94 11.22 3.74
C ASP A 32 -2.63 10.13 4.77
N THR A 33 -3.69 9.57 5.36
CA THR A 33 -3.57 8.42 6.25
C THR A 33 -4.13 7.18 5.57
N VAL A 34 -3.38 6.09 5.62
CA VAL A 34 -3.78 4.77 5.16
C VAL A 34 -3.94 3.84 6.36
N ALA A 35 -5.08 3.18 6.45
CA ALA A 35 -5.33 2.11 7.40
C ALA A 35 -5.18 0.78 6.69
N ILE A 36 -4.15 0.03 7.04
CA ILE A 36 -3.82 -1.26 6.46
C ILE A 36 -4.27 -2.37 7.40
N GLU A 37 -5.11 -3.27 6.93
CA GLU A 37 -5.59 -4.45 7.67
C GLU A 37 -4.91 -5.72 7.16
N THR A 38 -4.45 -6.56 8.09
CA THR A 38 -3.81 -7.85 7.77
C THR A 38 -4.84 -8.98 7.78
N PRO A 39 -4.52 -10.18 7.23
CA PRO A 39 -5.43 -11.33 7.24
C PRO A 39 -5.89 -11.77 8.64
N THR A 40 -5.09 -11.54 9.68
CA THR A 40 -5.48 -11.82 11.08
C THR A 40 -6.32 -10.71 11.73
N GLY A 41 -6.67 -9.65 10.98
CA GLY A 41 -7.45 -8.51 11.47
C GLY A 41 -6.63 -7.47 12.23
N ARG A 42 -5.30 -7.57 12.22
CA ARG A 42 -4.44 -6.53 12.80
C ARG A 42 -4.50 -5.30 11.91
N ARG A 43 -4.59 -4.12 12.52
CA ARG A 43 -4.64 -2.84 11.80
C ARG A 43 -3.42 -1.99 12.06
N LEU A 44 -2.71 -1.62 11.00
CA LEU A 44 -1.64 -0.63 11.00
C LEU A 44 -2.15 0.68 10.42
N VAL A 45 -1.86 1.81 11.06
CA VAL A 45 -2.24 3.14 10.56
C VAL A 45 -0.97 3.92 10.29
N VAL A 46 -0.78 4.28 9.02
CA VAL A 46 0.42 4.94 8.50
C VAL A 46 0.05 6.25 7.80
N ALA A 47 0.94 7.22 7.87
CA ALA A 47 0.86 8.43 7.06
C ALA A 47 1.61 8.22 5.74
N THR A 48 1.15 8.84 4.66
CA THR A 48 1.83 8.81 3.37
C THR A 48 2.85 9.95 3.30
N ALA A 49 4.10 9.58 3.08
CA ALA A 49 5.20 10.51 2.80
C ALA A 49 5.64 10.20 1.37
N ILE A 50 5.03 10.82 0.35
CA ILE A 50 5.38 10.48 -1.04
C ILE A 50 6.79 10.99 -1.37
N GLU A 51 7.58 10.19 -2.10
CA GLU A 51 8.60 10.70 -3.02
C GLU A 51 8.87 9.75 -4.20
N GLY A 52 8.54 10.18 -5.42
CA GLY A 52 8.93 9.55 -6.69
C GLY A 52 7.78 9.15 -7.64
N ASP A 53 8.08 9.10 -8.95
CA ASP A 53 7.11 8.81 -10.03
C ASP A 53 6.53 7.38 -10.00
N SER A 54 7.19 6.43 -9.34
CA SER A 54 6.82 5.00 -9.34
C SER A 54 6.68 4.37 -7.94
N GLY A 55 6.86 5.16 -6.87
CA GLY A 55 6.92 4.67 -5.50
C GLY A 55 6.15 5.51 -4.49
N MET A 56 5.82 4.90 -3.35
CA MET A 56 5.16 5.56 -2.24
C MET A 56 5.77 5.10 -0.92
N THR A 57 6.17 6.03 -0.05
CA THR A 57 6.60 5.69 1.30
C THR A 57 5.44 5.88 2.27
N LEU A 58 5.19 4.86 3.09
CA LEU A 58 4.26 4.92 4.20
C LEU A 58 5.04 4.90 5.51
N THR A 59 4.83 5.90 6.36
CA THR A 59 5.51 6.03 7.64
C THR A 59 4.53 5.72 8.77
N ASP A 60 4.88 4.76 9.62
CA ASP A 60 4.11 4.46 10.81
C ASP A 60 4.40 5.45 11.95
N LYS A 61 3.71 5.30 13.08
CA LYS A 61 3.90 6.17 14.25
C LYS A 61 5.19 5.91 15.02
N GLN A 62 5.86 4.78 14.76
CA GLN A 62 7.10 4.36 15.41
C GLN A 62 8.33 4.80 14.61
N GLY A 63 8.14 5.35 13.40
CA GLY A 63 9.22 5.79 12.51
C GLY A 63 9.64 4.73 11.48
N ILE A 64 8.88 3.64 11.36
CA ILE A 64 9.11 2.62 10.33
C ILE A 64 8.56 3.12 9.00
N ASN A 65 9.41 3.09 7.97
CA ASN A 65 9.06 3.42 6.60
C ASN A 65 8.86 2.15 5.78
N LEU A 66 7.69 2.03 5.16
CA LEU A 66 7.39 1.04 4.13
C LEU A 66 7.51 1.69 2.77
N VAL A 67 8.54 1.32 2.01
CA VAL A 67 8.73 1.79 0.63
C VAL A 67 7.96 0.85 -0.29
N LEU A 68 6.99 1.41 -1.01
CA LEU A 68 6.09 0.66 -1.87
C LEU A 68 6.35 0.96 -3.35
N LEU A 69 6.23 -0.06 -4.19
CA LEU A 69 6.22 0.04 -5.65
C LEU A 69 4.84 -0.32 -6.20
N ARG A 70 4.36 0.44 -7.18
CA ARG A 70 3.07 0.16 -7.82
C ARG A 70 3.20 -1.05 -8.75
N ILE A 71 2.29 -2.02 -8.65
CA ILE A 71 2.37 -3.26 -9.45
C ILE A 71 2.03 -3.02 -10.93
N GLU A 72 1.58 -1.83 -11.35
CA GLU A 72 1.30 -1.54 -12.77
C GLU A 72 2.53 -1.71 -13.70
N GLU A 73 3.74 -1.70 -13.13
CA GLU A 73 5.01 -1.90 -13.86
C GLU A 73 5.62 -3.31 -13.65
N SER A 74 4.95 -4.20 -12.91
CA SER A 74 5.46 -5.54 -12.59
C SER A 74 4.77 -6.65 -13.40
N PRO A 75 5.51 -7.64 -13.94
CA PRO A 75 4.91 -8.81 -14.59
C PRO A 75 3.93 -9.59 -13.70
N ALA A 76 4.04 -9.48 -12.38
CA ALA A 76 3.12 -10.10 -11.41
C ALA A 76 1.73 -9.45 -11.38
N PHE A 77 1.51 -8.34 -12.10
CA PHE A 77 0.24 -7.62 -12.12
C PHE A 77 -0.94 -8.43 -12.65
N GLU A 78 -0.70 -9.32 -13.63
CA GLU A 78 -1.77 -10.14 -14.22
C GLU A 78 -2.43 -11.05 -13.17
N ASP A 79 -1.67 -11.51 -12.18
CA ASP A 79 -2.16 -12.36 -11.09
C ASP A 79 -3.02 -11.59 -10.07
N PHE A 80 -2.93 -10.27 -10.04
CA PHE A 80 -3.63 -9.40 -9.09
C PHE A 80 -4.77 -8.57 -9.70
N LYS A 81 -5.09 -8.76 -10.99
CA LYS A 81 -6.13 -7.99 -11.69
C LYS A 81 -7.54 -8.31 -11.19
N LEU A 82 -7.89 -7.74 -10.04
CA LEU A 82 -9.19 -7.89 -9.38
C LEU A 82 -10.21 -6.89 -9.94
N SER A 83 -10.79 -7.21 -11.11
CA SER A 83 -11.84 -6.44 -11.84
C SER A 83 -11.41 -5.01 -12.24
N ASP A 84 -11.79 -4.54 -13.42
CA ASP A 84 -11.27 -3.30 -14.07
C ASP A 84 -11.68 -1.96 -13.39
N GLY A 85 -11.76 -1.89 -12.07
CA GLY A 85 -12.14 -0.69 -11.32
C GLY A 85 -10.93 0.13 -10.85
N PHE A 86 -10.89 1.41 -11.22
CA PHE A 86 -9.93 2.43 -10.75
C PHE A 86 -9.90 2.66 -9.22
N SER A 87 -10.81 2.02 -8.50
CA SER A 87 -10.94 2.11 -7.04
C SER A 87 -10.07 1.11 -6.29
N ARG A 88 -9.16 0.41 -6.97
CA ARG A 88 -8.21 -0.55 -6.40
C ARG A 88 -6.82 -0.34 -7.00
N GLN A 89 -5.83 -0.12 -6.15
CA GLN A 89 -4.42 -0.01 -6.54
C GLN A 89 -3.61 -1.02 -5.75
N VAL A 90 -2.83 -1.84 -6.44
CA VAL A 90 -1.97 -2.86 -5.81
C VAL A 90 -0.54 -2.34 -5.77
N TRP A 91 0.07 -2.50 -4.60
CA TRP A 91 1.42 -2.07 -4.29
C TRP A 91 2.19 -3.24 -3.67
N ILE A 92 3.51 -3.27 -3.83
CA ILE A 92 4.39 -4.23 -3.15
C ILE A 92 5.33 -3.47 -2.22
N ILE A 93 5.53 -3.98 -1.01
CA ILE A 93 6.61 -3.53 -0.14
C ILE A 93 7.95 -3.92 -0.78
N GLU A 94 8.72 -2.94 -1.23
CA GLU A 94 10.08 -3.14 -1.72
C GLU A 94 11.05 -3.25 -0.54
N ARG A 95 10.89 -2.42 0.49
CA ARG A 95 11.74 -2.49 1.68
C ARG A 95 11.08 -1.83 2.87
N CYS A 96 11.56 -2.24 4.04
CA CYS A 96 11.19 -1.70 5.33
C CYS A 96 12.45 -1.07 5.93
N GLU A 97 12.38 0.22 6.28
CA GLU A 97 13.51 0.99 6.80
C GLU A 97 13.14 1.62 8.14
N ASP A 98 14.08 1.65 9.08
CA ASP A 98 13.97 2.47 10.30
C ASP A 98 14.48 3.89 9.99
N THR A 99 13.82 4.92 10.52
CA THR A 99 14.29 6.33 10.43
C THR A 99 15.36 6.69 11.44
#